data_AF-A0A7C1J7Y8-F1
#
_entry.id   AF-A0A7C1J7Y8-F1
#
_cell.length_a   1.000
_cell.length_b   1.000
_cell.length_c   1.000
_cell.angle_alpha   90.00
_cell.angle_beta   90.00
_cell.angle_gamma   90.00
#
_symmetry.space_group_name_H-M   'P 1'
#
loop_
_entity.id
_entity.type
_entity.pdbx_description
1 polymer ?
#
loop_
_entity_poly.entity_id
_entity_poly.type
_entity_poly.pdbx_seq_one_letter_code
_entity_poly.pdbx_strand_id
1 'polypeptide(L)'
;MKRVLPLLLLFVLACQTFAPTAVPPTPLAPLPTHSAQPPATPPLPPPAPTTQPETGWSAANLILHPEPHIYSGDIVSFEIVAPEPSQYWVGRRVSVFLGGVALGSQVLQPGGFSGRVQAEIWWAWDTASYDGEQLLEVSVTSAENEAAQPTPLAVFTTTVRLLPASQRPEPENRAQWARTESVCCIYHYLTHTAAARDIELITEKADAAFEQVEARLGVTRDEKVTFTLLSRLLGHGGFASREISLTYIDRNPAGLHLDTVFIHEGTHILDRQIANERPTILTEGLAVYVAGGHYKPEDLDRRAAAVLTLNQYIPLETLAADFYPQQHEIGYLQAGALVKYLVDTYGWERFRKMYATIQPAPNEAQMLNASLGAHYNLSLAEVEAAWLAHLRTIPVDEDEVENLRLTVAWFDTLRRYQQLNDPSAYYLTAWLPDGQTARERGITADFIRRPTTSENIALETMLSGVEQALERQAYEQAERLLASVNAVLDAGNQFHDPLAAQYLVAVQDLAAQGYEAQVIDLLSPTQLFTGIKNWPELETLTLAGQ
;
A
#
# COMPACT_ATOMS: atom_id res chain seq x y z
N MET A 1 15.89 -7.58 57.14
CA MET A 1 15.88 -6.62 58.27
C MET A 1 15.77 -5.21 57.68
N LYS A 2 14.61 -4.53 57.84
CA LYS A 2 14.40 -3.35 58.73
C LYS A 2 15.30 -2.15 58.32
N ARG A 3 14.85 -0.94 57.93
CA ARG A 3 13.73 -0.03 58.29
C ARG A 3 13.65 1.07 57.20
N VAL A 4 12.48 1.53 56.73
CA VAL A 4 11.55 2.58 57.26
C VAL A 4 12.15 4.01 57.36
N LEU A 5 11.53 4.93 56.59
CA LEU A 5 11.39 6.43 56.59
C LEU A 5 11.48 7.13 58.00
N PRO A 6 11.52 8.48 58.21
CA PRO A 6 10.74 9.57 57.53
C PRO A 6 11.31 11.05 57.55
N LEU A 7 10.44 12.02 57.15
CA LEU A 7 10.36 13.48 57.46
C LEU A 7 11.23 14.48 56.64
N LEU A 8 10.79 15.57 55.95
CA LEU A 8 9.70 16.60 55.97
C LEU A 8 10.11 17.95 56.64
N LEU A 9 9.71 19.08 56.00
CA LEU A 9 9.66 20.54 56.40
C LEU A 9 10.86 21.47 56.05
N LEU A 10 10.75 22.77 55.69
CA LEU A 10 9.71 23.72 55.19
C LEU A 10 10.34 25.15 55.03
N PHE A 11 9.58 26.10 54.42
CA PHE A 11 9.67 27.59 54.42
C PHE A 11 10.59 28.29 53.39
N VAL A 12 10.23 29.37 52.66
CA VAL A 12 9.40 30.60 52.89
C VAL A 12 8.84 31.10 51.52
N LEU A 13 7.54 31.34 51.28
CA LEU A 13 6.67 32.53 51.51
C LEU A 13 7.00 33.84 50.74
N ALA A 14 6.10 34.29 49.84
CA ALA A 14 5.69 35.70 49.69
C ALA A 14 4.36 35.83 48.93
N CYS A 15 3.38 36.42 49.60
CA CYS A 15 2.05 36.80 49.11
C CYS A 15 2.08 38.07 48.25
N GLN A 16 1.09 38.24 47.36
CA GLN A 16 0.21 39.42 47.33
C GLN A 16 -1.05 39.18 46.48
N THR A 17 -2.14 39.85 46.84
CA THR A 17 -3.55 39.51 46.62
C THR A 17 -4.39 40.67 46.07
N PHE A 18 -5.45 40.35 45.30
CA PHE A 18 -6.77 41.02 45.06
C PHE A 18 -6.76 42.51 44.58
N ALA A 19 -7.67 43.02 43.73
CA ALA A 19 -9.11 42.80 43.60
C ALA A 19 -9.68 43.46 42.28
N PRO A 20 -11.00 43.35 41.98
CA PRO A 20 -11.66 43.72 40.72
C PRO A 20 -12.45 45.05 40.77
N THR A 21 -12.86 45.59 39.60
CA THR A 21 -13.85 46.67 39.42
C THR A 21 -14.52 46.53 38.05
N ALA A 22 -15.81 46.21 37.89
CA ALA A 22 -17.05 47.00 38.11
C ALA A 22 -17.52 47.76 36.83
N VAL A 23 -18.72 47.39 36.36
CA VAL A 23 -19.47 47.94 35.20
C VAL A 23 -20.39 49.09 35.65
N PRO A 24 -20.60 50.13 34.81
CA PRO A 24 -21.81 50.95 34.87
C PRO A 24 -22.49 51.15 33.48
N PRO A 25 -23.72 51.73 33.44
CA PRO A 25 -24.82 51.26 32.60
C PRO A 25 -25.11 52.07 31.32
N THR A 26 -25.97 51.50 30.49
CA THR A 26 -26.60 52.07 29.27
C THR A 26 -27.55 53.24 29.58
N PRO A 27 -27.56 54.28 28.72
CA PRO A 27 -28.74 55.13 28.53
C PRO A 27 -29.31 55.09 27.09
N LEU A 28 -30.63 55.22 27.02
CA LEU A 28 -31.47 55.22 25.81
C LEU A 28 -31.38 56.50 24.96
N ALA A 29 -31.75 56.34 23.69
CA ALA A 29 -31.68 57.29 22.58
C ALA A 29 -32.67 58.48 22.64
N PRO A 30 -32.41 59.52 21.82
CA PRO A 30 -33.45 60.28 21.13
C PRO A 30 -33.30 60.26 19.59
N LEU A 31 -34.44 60.43 18.92
CA LEU A 31 -34.65 60.48 17.45
C LEU A 31 -34.96 61.95 17.01
N PRO A 32 -35.07 62.26 15.70
CA PRO A 32 -34.05 62.91 14.86
C PRO A 32 -34.37 64.39 14.52
N THR A 33 -33.40 65.09 13.92
CA THR A 33 -33.69 66.33 13.15
C THR A 33 -32.75 66.49 11.96
N HIS A 34 -33.32 66.80 10.80
CA HIS A 34 -32.67 67.02 9.51
C HIS A 34 -31.85 68.32 9.48
N SER A 35 -30.66 68.30 8.85
CA SER A 35 -30.22 69.39 7.97
C SER A 35 -29.02 69.04 7.08
N ALA A 36 -29.18 69.40 5.80
CA ALA A 36 -28.23 69.68 4.71
C ALA A 36 -26.98 68.79 4.49
N GLN A 37 -27.00 68.16 3.31
CA GLN A 37 -26.02 67.25 2.74
C GLN A 37 -24.88 68.00 2.01
N PRO A 38 -23.59 67.80 2.36
CA PRO A 38 -22.45 68.18 1.52
C PRO A 38 -22.32 67.23 0.32
N PRO A 39 -21.72 67.68 -0.81
CA PRO A 39 -21.61 66.88 -2.02
C PRO A 39 -20.79 65.61 -1.78
N ALA A 40 -21.34 64.47 -2.23
CA ALA A 40 -20.76 63.14 -2.08
C ALA A 40 -19.39 63.06 -2.76
N THR A 41 -18.37 62.69 -1.97
CA THR A 41 -17.15 62.09 -2.49
C THR A 41 -17.53 60.72 -3.06
N PRO A 42 -17.06 60.33 -4.26
CA PRO A 42 -17.32 59.00 -4.79
C PRO A 42 -16.80 57.96 -3.78
N PRO A 43 -17.59 56.92 -3.45
CA PRO A 43 -17.14 55.87 -2.56
C PRO A 43 -15.90 55.22 -3.18
N LEU A 44 -14.84 55.06 -2.38
CA LEU A 44 -13.80 54.10 -2.75
C LEU A 44 -14.50 52.77 -3.02
N PRO A 45 -14.14 52.05 -4.10
CA PRO A 45 -14.64 50.71 -4.31
C PRO A 45 -14.37 49.91 -3.02
N PRO A 46 -15.35 49.13 -2.52
CA PRO A 46 -15.07 48.18 -1.46
C PRO A 46 -13.85 47.36 -1.88
N PRO A 47 -12.90 47.07 -0.97
CA PRO A 47 -11.80 46.16 -1.30
C PRO A 47 -12.45 44.94 -1.94
N ALA A 48 -12.07 44.64 -3.17
CA ALA A 48 -12.52 43.43 -3.84
C ALA A 48 -12.26 42.29 -2.85
N PRO A 49 -13.25 41.43 -2.54
CA PRO A 49 -13.00 40.28 -1.72
C PRO A 49 -11.80 39.59 -2.35
N THR A 50 -10.68 39.57 -1.62
CA THR A 50 -9.54 38.77 -2.02
C THR A 50 -10.07 37.37 -1.85
N THR A 51 -10.58 36.79 -2.93
CA THR A 51 -10.85 35.37 -2.99
C THR A 51 -9.52 34.72 -2.64
N GLN A 52 -9.38 34.26 -1.39
CA GLN A 52 -8.36 33.26 -1.10
C GLN A 52 -8.58 32.20 -2.18
N PRO A 53 -7.56 31.87 -2.99
CA PRO A 53 -7.69 30.74 -3.88
C PRO A 53 -8.16 29.59 -2.99
N GLU A 54 -9.28 28.96 -3.33
CA GLU A 54 -9.70 27.73 -2.67
C GLU A 54 -8.49 26.81 -2.73
N THR A 55 -7.83 26.63 -1.59
CA THR A 55 -6.50 26.02 -1.58
C THR A 55 -6.57 24.53 -1.91
N GLY A 56 -7.78 23.99 -2.08
CA GLY A 56 -8.08 22.58 -2.32
C GLY A 56 -7.95 21.71 -1.07
N TRP A 57 -7.45 22.25 0.03
CA TRP A 57 -7.26 21.51 1.28
C TRP A 57 -8.58 21.26 2.02
N SER A 58 -8.74 20.03 2.48
CA SER A 58 -9.91 19.56 3.23
C SER A 58 -9.52 18.38 4.14
N ALA A 59 -10.46 17.91 4.95
CA ALA A 59 -10.28 16.70 5.75
C ALA A 59 -9.94 15.46 4.89
N ALA A 60 -10.36 15.40 3.63
CA ALA A 60 -10.04 14.30 2.71
C ALA A 60 -8.56 14.23 2.34
N ASN A 61 -7.79 15.28 2.60
CA ASN A 61 -6.35 15.32 2.38
C ASN A 61 -5.54 14.72 3.54
N LEU A 62 -6.19 14.36 4.65
CA LEU A 62 -5.56 13.74 5.82
C LEU A 62 -6.04 12.30 5.96
N ILE A 63 -5.12 11.35 5.82
CA ILE A 63 -5.32 9.93 6.08
C ILE A 63 -4.64 9.60 7.42
N LEU A 64 -5.33 8.83 8.25
CA LEU A 64 -4.82 8.41 9.56
C LEU A 64 -4.55 6.92 9.53
N HIS A 65 -3.35 6.54 9.97
CA HIS A 65 -2.98 5.14 10.11
C HIS A 65 -2.80 4.78 11.57
N PRO A 66 -3.25 3.60 12.01
CA PRO A 66 -3.79 2.50 11.18
C PRO A 66 -5.28 2.65 10.77
N GLU A 67 -5.61 2.33 9.52
CA GLU A 67 -7.00 2.29 9.00
C GLU A 67 -7.73 0.96 9.30
N PRO A 68 -9.08 0.89 9.29
CA PRO A 68 -10.03 1.98 9.04
C PRO A 68 -10.49 2.73 10.29
N HIS A 69 -10.20 2.22 11.49
CA HIS A 69 -10.59 2.84 12.76
C HIS A 69 -9.37 3.05 13.64
N ILE A 70 -9.39 4.15 14.40
CA ILE A 70 -8.43 4.42 15.46
C ILE A 70 -9.06 4.08 16.81
N TYR A 71 -8.31 3.39 17.65
CA TYR A 71 -8.68 3.00 18.99
C TYR A 71 -7.80 3.72 20.01
N SER A 72 -8.34 3.95 21.20
CA SER A 72 -7.56 4.41 22.34
C SER A 72 -6.38 3.46 22.60
N GLY A 73 -5.18 4.01 22.72
CA GLY A 73 -3.93 3.26 22.91
C GLY A 73 -3.19 2.91 21.62
N ASP A 74 -3.65 3.40 20.46
CA ASP A 74 -2.89 3.37 19.22
C ASP A 74 -1.83 4.47 19.20
N ILE A 75 -0.78 4.24 18.40
CA ILE A 75 0.19 5.26 18.05
C ILE A 75 -0.04 5.62 16.57
N VAL A 76 -0.67 6.76 16.33
CA VAL A 76 -1.21 7.14 15.03
C VAL A 76 -0.16 7.84 14.17
N SER A 77 -0.13 7.48 12.89
CA SER A 77 0.60 8.19 11.85
C SER A 77 -0.35 9.05 11.01
N PHE A 78 0.20 10.11 10.42
CA PHE A 78 -0.54 11.01 9.54
C PHE A 78 0.07 10.95 8.14
N GLU A 79 -0.76 10.72 7.14
CA GLU A 79 -0.41 10.89 5.75
C GLU A 79 -1.21 12.06 5.19
N ILE A 80 -0.51 13.08 4.70
CA ILE A 80 -1.10 14.30 4.18
C ILE A 80 -0.82 14.41 2.69
N VAL A 81 -1.88 14.35 1.88
CA VAL A 81 -1.83 14.37 0.42
C VAL A 81 -2.15 15.75 -0.11
N ALA A 82 -1.25 16.33 -0.91
CA ALA A 82 -1.44 17.65 -1.48
C ALA A 82 -2.60 17.68 -2.49
N PRO A 83 -3.44 18.74 -2.51
CA PRO A 83 -4.47 18.92 -3.53
C PRO A 83 -3.87 19.34 -4.87
N GLU A 84 -4.62 19.12 -5.95
CA GLU A 84 -4.20 19.49 -7.30
C GLU A 84 -4.25 21.01 -7.56
N PRO A 85 -3.31 21.59 -8.33
CA PRO A 85 -2.12 20.97 -8.91
C PRO A 85 -1.03 20.69 -7.85
N SER A 86 -0.70 19.41 -7.63
CA SER A 86 0.08 18.94 -6.48
C SER A 86 1.52 19.47 -6.44
N GLN A 87 2.12 19.72 -7.61
CA GLN A 87 3.49 20.23 -7.75
C GLN A 87 3.72 21.61 -7.11
N TYR A 88 2.67 22.42 -6.96
CA TYR A 88 2.76 23.72 -6.27
C TYR A 88 3.15 23.58 -4.79
N TRP A 89 2.81 22.44 -4.19
CA TRP A 89 2.99 22.18 -2.77
C TRP A 89 4.33 21.54 -2.41
N VAL A 90 5.14 21.16 -3.41
CA VAL A 90 6.46 20.56 -3.17
C VAL A 90 7.34 21.52 -2.35
N GLY A 91 7.96 20.99 -1.31
CA GLY A 91 8.80 21.73 -0.39
C GLY A 91 8.04 22.46 0.72
N ARG A 92 6.71 22.56 0.68
CA ARG A 92 5.92 23.18 1.76
C ARG A 92 5.91 22.29 3.00
N ARG A 93 5.84 22.90 4.19
CA ARG A 93 5.77 22.17 5.45
C ARG A 93 4.31 22.01 5.87
N VAL A 94 3.96 20.82 6.35
CA VAL A 94 2.69 20.49 6.97
C VAL A 94 2.94 20.17 8.43
N SER A 95 2.08 20.67 9.32
CA SER A 95 2.10 20.37 10.75
C SER A 95 0.71 19.96 11.23
N VAL A 96 0.62 18.98 12.12
CA VAL A 96 -0.63 18.47 12.71
C VAL A 96 -0.66 18.83 14.20
N PHE A 97 -1.80 19.29 14.69
CA PHE A 97 -2.02 19.73 16.06
C PHE A 97 -3.27 19.09 16.67
N LEU A 98 -3.23 18.85 17.98
CA LEU A 98 -4.37 18.45 18.81
C LEU A 98 -4.53 19.46 19.94
N GLY A 99 -5.64 20.20 19.95
CA GLY A 99 -5.89 21.23 20.97
C GLY A 99 -4.78 22.29 21.06
N GLY A 100 -4.14 22.62 19.92
CA GLY A 100 -3.02 23.56 19.83
C GLY A 100 -1.64 22.97 20.17
N VAL A 101 -1.56 21.70 20.58
CA VAL A 101 -0.29 20.99 20.80
C VAL A 101 0.17 20.34 19.49
N ALA A 102 1.40 20.63 19.05
CA ALA A 102 1.97 20.03 17.86
C ALA A 102 2.22 18.52 18.08
N LEU A 103 1.65 17.69 17.19
CA LEU A 103 1.89 16.24 17.16
C LEU A 103 3.11 15.93 16.28
N GLY A 104 3.28 16.64 15.17
CA GLY A 104 4.42 16.48 14.28
C GLY A 104 4.37 17.40 13.07
N SER A 105 5.46 17.43 12.30
CA SER A 105 5.52 18.17 11.03
C SER A 105 6.42 17.48 10.02
N GLN A 106 6.12 17.62 8.74
CA GLN A 106 6.90 17.07 7.64
C GLN A 106 6.79 17.95 6.38
N VAL A 107 7.76 17.84 5.48
CA VAL A 107 7.76 18.51 4.17
C VAL A 107 7.01 17.68 3.12
N LEU A 108 6.16 18.33 2.34
CA LEU A 108 5.49 17.75 1.17
C LEU A 108 6.50 17.50 0.06
N GLN A 109 6.59 16.26 -0.39
CA GLN A 109 7.49 15.84 -1.47
C GLN A 109 6.84 14.74 -2.31
N PRO A 110 7.26 14.57 -3.58
CA PRO A 110 6.87 13.39 -4.35
C PRO A 110 7.27 12.11 -3.61
N GLY A 111 6.32 11.18 -3.45
CA GLY A 111 6.51 9.89 -2.79
C GLY A 111 5.77 8.76 -3.50
N GLY A 112 6.10 7.52 -3.12
CA GLY A 112 5.58 6.31 -3.75
C GLY A 112 5.98 6.16 -5.22
N PHE A 113 5.47 5.11 -5.88
CA PHE A 113 5.71 4.86 -7.30
C PHE A 113 4.92 5.79 -8.22
N SER A 114 3.83 6.38 -7.73
CA SER A 114 3.07 7.39 -8.48
C SER A 114 3.68 8.79 -8.47
N GLY A 115 4.68 9.05 -7.61
CA GLY A 115 5.22 10.40 -7.40
C GLY A 115 4.21 11.37 -6.77
N ARG A 116 3.20 10.86 -6.06
CA ARG A 116 2.18 11.66 -5.36
C ARG A 116 2.86 12.60 -4.35
N VAL A 117 2.50 13.89 -4.39
CA VAL A 117 3.06 14.87 -3.43
C VAL A 117 2.40 14.69 -2.08
N GLN A 118 3.15 14.20 -1.10
CA GLN A 118 2.64 13.89 0.23
C GLN A 118 3.66 14.13 1.33
N ALA A 119 3.18 14.13 2.57
CA ALA A 119 3.96 14.25 3.79
C ALA A 119 3.50 13.16 4.76
N GLU A 120 4.45 12.38 5.25
CA GLU A 120 4.20 11.28 6.18
C GLU A 120 4.83 11.61 7.54
N ILE A 121 3.98 11.63 8.57
CA ILE A 121 4.38 11.86 9.95
C ILE A 121 4.12 10.56 10.72
N TRP A 122 5.19 9.79 10.87
CA TRP A 122 5.14 8.44 11.43
C TRP A 122 4.93 8.44 12.94
N TRP A 123 3.87 7.77 13.39
CA TRP A 123 3.62 7.38 14.78
C TRP A 123 3.80 8.52 15.78
N ALA A 124 3.16 9.65 15.47
CA ALA A 124 3.31 10.92 16.14
C ALA A 124 2.27 11.19 17.23
N TRP A 125 1.18 10.42 17.27
CA TRP A 125 0.12 10.62 18.25
C TRP A 125 -0.21 9.36 19.04
N ASP A 126 0.26 9.32 20.29
CA ASP A 126 -0.16 8.32 21.26
C ASP A 126 -1.56 8.64 21.81
N THR A 127 -2.50 7.75 21.53
CA THR A 127 -3.92 7.92 21.88
C THR A 127 -4.30 7.28 23.21
N ALA A 128 -3.36 6.73 23.99
CA ALA A 128 -3.65 5.98 25.22
C ALA A 128 -4.42 6.76 26.30
N SER A 129 -4.34 8.10 26.28
CA SER A 129 -5.04 8.98 27.21
C SER A 129 -6.29 9.64 26.64
N TYR A 130 -6.74 9.21 25.46
CA TYR A 130 -7.83 9.83 24.71
C TYR A 130 -8.94 8.82 24.39
N ASP A 131 -10.18 9.29 24.37
CA ASP A 131 -11.36 8.57 23.91
C ASP A 131 -12.33 9.52 23.18
N GLY A 132 -13.28 8.96 22.42
CA GLY A 132 -14.31 9.75 21.76
C GLY A 132 -13.78 10.69 20.67
N GLU A 133 -14.42 11.84 20.51
CA GLU A 133 -14.10 12.79 19.43
C GLU A 133 -12.89 13.67 19.77
N GLN A 134 -11.95 13.75 18.84
CA GLN A 134 -10.72 14.53 18.94
C GLN A 134 -10.64 15.47 17.74
N LEU A 135 -10.45 16.77 17.98
CA LEU A 135 -10.33 17.76 16.91
C LEU A 135 -8.85 17.94 16.54
N LEU A 136 -8.49 17.52 15.33
CA LEU A 136 -7.19 17.78 14.74
C LEU A 136 -7.23 19.05 13.89
N GLU A 137 -6.16 19.82 13.97
CA GLU A 137 -5.88 20.94 13.08
C GLU A 137 -4.64 20.64 12.25
N VAL A 138 -4.69 20.90 10.94
CA VAL A 138 -3.57 20.75 10.03
C VAL A 138 -3.24 22.11 9.44
N SER A 139 -1.97 22.51 9.51
CA SER A 139 -1.47 23.78 8.98
C SER A 139 -0.40 23.53 7.93
N VAL A 140 -0.51 24.21 6.79
CA VAL A 140 0.46 24.18 5.69
C VAL A 140 1.15 25.53 5.61
N THR A 141 2.48 25.56 5.64
CA THR A 141 3.28 26.79 5.65
C THR A 141 4.30 26.80 4.53
N SER A 142 4.88 27.98 4.23
CA SER A 142 6.07 28.05 3.38
C SER A 142 7.25 27.33 4.03
N ALA A 143 8.20 26.90 3.19
CA ALA A 143 9.41 26.20 3.61
C ALA A 143 10.48 27.11 4.25
N GLU A 144 10.32 28.44 4.16
CA GLU A 144 11.39 29.40 4.43
C GLU A 144 11.60 29.67 5.92
N ASN A 145 12.89 29.67 6.32
CA ASN A 145 13.50 30.10 7.58
C ASN A 145 12.61 30.09 8.84
N GLU A 146 12.88 29.11 9.72
CA GLU A 146 12.35 28.91 11.09
C GLU A 146 12.49 30.12 12.05
N ALA A 147 13.03 31.25 11.58
CA ALA A 147 13.32 32.43 12.37
C ALA A 147 12.12 33.37 12.59
N ALA A 148 10.99 33.16 11.89
CA ALA A 148 9.73 33.85 12.13
C ALA A 148 8.59 32.82 12.15
N GLN A 149 7.56 33.02 12.98
CA GLN A 149 6.35 32.18 12.92
C GLN A 149 5.78 32.24 11.49
N PRO A 150 5.86 31.15 10.71
CA PRO A 150 5.50 31.22 9.30
C PRO A 150 3.98 31.36 9.17
N THR A 151 3.53 32.33 8.37
CA THR A 151 2.10 32.52 8.09
C THR A 151 1.54 31.27 7.40
N PRO A 152 0.45 30.66 7.90
CA PRO A 152 -0.19 29.54 7.23
C PRO A 152 -0.67 29.91 5.83
N LEU A 153 -0.31 29.08 4.86
CA LEU A 153 -0.85 29.10 3.49
C LEU A 153 -2.25 28.46 3.45
N ALA A 154 -2.46 27.44 4.27
CA ALA A 154 -3.75 26.77 4.44
C ALA A 154 -3.87 26.23 5.87
N VAL A 155 -5.10 26.19 6.38
CA VAL A 155 -5.44 25.52 7.64
C VAL A 155 -6.78 24.82 7.45
N PHE A 156 -6.88 23.57 7.88
CA PHE A 156 -8.14 22.84 7.94
C PHE A 156 -8.21 22.01 9.22
N THR A 157 -9.41 21.61 9.60
CA THR A 157 -9.64 20.77 10.79
C THR A 157 -10.38 19.51 10.40
N THR A 158 -10.18 18.45 11.18
CA THR A 158 -10.97 17.21 11.09
C THR A 158 -11.27 16.68 12.48
N THR A 159 -12.42 16.03 12.63
CA THR A 159 -12.77 15.34 13.87
C THR A 159 -12.52 13.86 13.70
N VAL A 160 -11.69 13.30 14.57
CA VAL A 160 -11.34 11.88 14.61
C VAL A 160 -12.03 11.25 15.80
N ARG A 161 -12.76 10.15 15.57
CA ARG A 161 -13.38 9.39 16.64
C ARG A 161 -12.49 8.23 17.05
N LEU A 162 -12.03 8.24 18.31
CA LEU A 162 -11.33 7.13 18.94
C LEU A 162 -12.32 6.14 19.54
N LEU A 163 -12.24 4.89 19.09
CA LEU A 163 -13.00 3.79 19.68
C LEU A 163 -12.31 3.26 20.96
N PRO A 164 -13.05 2.68 21.92
CA PRO A 164 -12.44 2.07 23.10
C PRO A 164 -11.50 0.92 22.73
N ALA A 165 -10.36 0.81 23.42
CA ALA A 165 -9.38 -0.27 23.20
C ALA A 165 -10.01 -1.69 23.24
N SER A 166 -11.05 -1.88 24.06
CA SER A 166 -11.79 -3.14 24.18
C SER A 166 -12.59 -3.54 22.94
N GLN A 167 -12.72 -2.65 21.95
CA GLN A 167 -13.42 -2.89 20.68
C GLN A 167 -12.48 -3.21 19.51
N ARG A 168 -11.17 -3.28 19.77
CA ARG A 168 -10.20 -3.69 18.74
C ARG A 168 -10.56 -5.09 18.21
N PRO A 169 -10.46 -5.33 16.90
CA PRO A 169 -10.81 -6.61 16.30
C PRO A 169 -9.80 -7.70 16.70
N GLU A 170 -10.23 -8.96 16.65
CA GLU A 170 -9.29 -10.08 16.66
C GLU A 170 -8.54 -10.16 15.31
N PRO A 171 -7.28 -10.63 15.27
CA PRO A 171 -6.47 -11.10 16.40
C PRO A 171 -5.68 -9.99 17.13
N GLU A 172 -5.90 -8.71 16.78
CA GLU A 172 -5.04 -7.59 17.17
C GLU A 172 -4.80 -7.48 18.68
N ASN A 173 -5.83 -7.68 19.50
CA ASN A 173 -5.71 -7.60 20.97
C ASN A 173 -4.69 -8.55 21.59
N ARG A 174 -4.39 -9.65 20.89
CA ARG A 174 -3.45 -10.69 21.35
C ARG A 174 -2.16 -10.68 20.55
N ALA A 175 -2.12 -9.95 19.45
CA ALA A 175 -0.99 -9.92 18.55
C ALA A 175 0.21 -9.20 19.18
N GLN A 176 1.36 -9.86 19.12
CA GLN A 176 2.65 -9.34 19.55
C GLN A 176 3.71 -9.71 18.51
N TRP A 177 4.74 -8.89 18.37
CA TRP A 177 5.89 -9.22 17.54
C TRP A 177 6.59 -10.47 18.06
N ALA A 178 6.71 -11.45 17.19
CA ALA A 178 7.49 -12.67 17.36
C ALA A 178 8.65 -12.70 16.35
N ARG A 179 9.61 -13.57 16.62
CA ARG A 179 10.79 -13.78 15.78
C ARG A 179 11.11 -15.26 15.66
N THR A 180 11.34 -15.71 14.43
CA THR A 180 11.91 -17.02 14.12
C THR A 180 13.10 -16.83 13.18
N GLU A 181 14.00 -17.80 13.14
CA GLU A 181 15.20 -17.75 12.32
C GLU A 181 15.40 -19.11 11.64
N SER A 182 15.72 -19.10 10.35
CA SER A 182 15.97 -20.28 9.51
C SER A 182 17.40 -20.26 8.97
N VAL A 183 17.72 -21.08 7.96
CA VAL A 183 19.04 -21.08 7.33
C VAL A 183 19.29 -19.77 6.55
N CYS A 184 18.32 -19.31 5.76
CA CYS A 184 18.48 -18.12 4.94
C CYS A 184 18.21 -16.82 5.70
N CYS A 185 17.36 -16.86 6.73
CA CYS A 185 16.56 -15.68 7.01
C CYS A 185 16.20 -15.49 8.49
N ILE A 186 15.80 -14.26 8.81
CA ILE A 186 15.20 -13.85 10.09
C ILE A 186 13.79 -13.38 9.80
N TYR A 187 12.78 -13.97 10.45
CA TYR A 187 11.38 -13.64 10.23
C TYR A 187 10.82 -12.91 11.43
N HIS A 188 10.20 -11.77 11.17
CA HIS A 188 9.37 -11.06 12.12
C HIS A 188 7.92 -11.17 11.69
N TYR A 189 7.06 -11.56 12.62
CA TYR A 189 5.64 -11.78 12.37
C TYR A 189 4.84 -11.52 13.64
N LEU A 190 3.52 -11.45 13.51
CA LEU A 190 2.64 -11.18 14.63
C LEU A 190 2.01 -12.48 15.14
N THR A 191 2.03 -12.72 16.44
CA THR A 191 1.37 -13.88 17.05
C THR A 191 -0.14 -13.90 16.75
N HIS A 192 -0.74 -15.08 16.77
CA HIS A 192 -2.18 -15.29 16.50
C HIS A 192 -2.64 -14.87 15.08
N THR A 193 -1.72 -14.80 14.12
CA THR A 193 -2.00 -14.57 12.69
C THR A 193 -1.72 -15.82 11.85
N ALA A 194 -2.08 -15.77 10.56
CA ALA A 194 -1.76 -16.83 9.59
C ALA A 194 -0.24 -17.12 9.53
N ALA A 195 0.58 -16.07 9.50
CA ALA A 195 2.04 -16.21 9.48
C ALA A 195 2.58 -16.93 10.73
N ALA A 196 2.01 -16.67 11.91
CA ALA A 196 2.41 -17.35 13.14
C ALA A 196 2.03 -18.84 13.13
N ARG A 197 0.85 -19.17 12.60
CA ARG A 197 0.37 -20.55 12.46
C ARG A 197 1.25 -21.35 11.49
N ASP A 198 1.65 -20.74 10.39
CA ASP A 198 2.31 -21.43 9.27
C ASP A 198 3.82 -21.19 9.21
N ILE A 199 4.43 -20.66 10.28
CA ILE A 199 5.83 -20.19 10.27
C ILE A 199 6.83 -21.28 9.86
N GLU A 200 6.58 -22.54 10.20
CA GLU A 200 7.43 -23.67 9.80
C GLU A 200 7.44 -23.84 8.27
N LEU A 201 6.26 -23.87 7.65
CA LEU A 201 6.09 -23.95 6.19
C LEU A 201 6.76 -22.75 5.49
N ILE A 202 6.56 -21.54 6.03
CA ILE A 202 7.13 -20.30 5.50
C ILE A 202 8.66 -20.37 5.50
N THR A 203 9.26 -20.80 6.61
CA THR A 203 10.72 -20.89 6.74
C THR A 203 11.32 -21.94 5.80
N GLU A 204 10.67 -23.09 5.63
CA GLU A 204 11.11 -24.15 4.70
C GLU A 204 11.09 -23.66 3.25
N LYS A 205 9.99 -23.03 2.83
CA LYS A 205 9.83 -22.53 1.46
C LYS A 205 10.80 -21.42 1.12
N ALA A 206 11.02 -20.49 2.05
CA ALA A 206 12.00 -19.44 1.87
C ALA A 206 13.44 -19.99 1.81
N ASP A 207 13.82 -20.93 2.68
CA ASP A 207 15.16 -21.54 2.63
C ASP A 207 15.43 -22.19 1.25
N ALA A 208 14.45 -22.93 0.72
CA ALA A 208 14.54 -23.53 -0.62
C ALA A 208 14.59 -22.48 -1.74
N ALA A 209 13.77 -21.42 -1.64
CA ALA A 209 13.74 -20.33 -2.62
C ALA A 209 15.08 -19.59 -2.67
N PHE A 210 15.70 -19.28 -1.53
CA PHE A 210 16.99 -18.59 -1.51
C PHE A 210 18.14 -19.45 -2.04
N GLU A 211 18.14 -20.77 -1.78
CA GLU A 211 19.09 -21.69 -2.43
C GLU A 211 18.93 -21.65 -3.96
N GLN A 212 17.69 -21.62 -4.46
CA GLN A 212 17.43 -21.48 -5.88
C GLN A 212 17.92 -20.15 -6.44
N VAL A 213 17.65 -19.02 -5.77
CA VAL A 213 18.11 -17.69 -6.23
C VAL A 213 19.63 -17.64 -6.28
N GLU A 214 20.33 -18.09 -5.24
CA GLU A 214 21.80 -18.15 -5.19
C GLU A 214 22.38 -18.96 -6.35
N ALA A 215 21.82 -20.16 -6.59
CA ALA A 215 22.24 -21.02 -7.68
C ALA A 215 22.01 -20.39 -9.05
N ARG A 216 20.87 -19.71 -9.25
CA ARG A 216 20.52 -19.05 -10.52
C ARG A 216 21.38 -17.81 -10.79
N LEU A 217 21.62 -17.01 -9.76
CA LEU A 217 22.39 -15.77 -9.88
C LEU A 217 23.92 -15.99 -9.85
N GLY A 218 24.36 -17.15 -9.35
CA GLY A 218 25.78 -17.45 -9.15
C GLY A 218 26.40 -16.57 -8.07
N VAL A 219 25.63 -16.28 -7.01
CA VAL A 219 26.06 -15.49 -5.85
C VAL A 219 25.77 -16.26 -4.57
N THR A 220 26.34 -15.82 -3.45
CA THR A 220 26.05 -16.36 -2.13
C THR A 220 25.66 -15.20 -1.23
N ARG A 221 24.63 -15.38 -0.41
CA ARG A 221 24.24 -14.36 0.58
C ARG A 221 25.36 -14.17 1.60
N ASP A 222 25.68 -12.91 1.89
CA ASP A 222 26.66 -12.56 2.93
C ASP A 222 26.04 -12.57 4.33
N GLU A 223 24.73 -12.31 4.41
CA GLU A 223 23.97 -12.19 5.65
C GLU A 223 22.59 -12.85 5.53
N LYS A 224 21.93 -13.05 6.68
CA LYS A 224 20.55 -13.52 6.69
C LYS A 224 19.62 -12.43 6.22
N VAL A 225 18.67 -12.79 5.37
CA VAL A 225 17.66 -11.84 4.88
C VAL A 225 16.59 -11.65 5.94
N THR A 226 16.30 -10.40 6.27
CA THR A 226 15.24 -10.07 7.22
C THR A 226 13.90 -9.99 6.50
N PHE A 227 12.89 -10.64 7.07
CA PHE A 227 11.51 -10.63 6.62
C PHE A 227 10.61 -9.97 7.65
N THR A 228 9.69 -9.13 7.20
CA THR A 228 8.54 -8.65 7.95
C THR A 228 7.28 -9.23 7.31
N LEU A 229 6.68 -10.24 7.96
CA LEU A 229 5.46 -10.89 7.49
C LEU A 229 4.24 -10.07 7.91
N LEU A 230 3.52 -9.56 6.93
CA LEU A 230 2.37 -8.68 7.08
C LEU A 230 1.10 -9.52 7.21
N SER A 231 0.26 -9.21 8.21
CA SER A 231 -1.06 -9.82 8.40
C SER A 231 -2.17 -9.01 7.70
N ARG A 232 -1.80 -8.24 6.67
CA ARG A 232 -2.69 -7.52 5.75
C ARG A 232 -2.06 -7.50 4.37
N LEU A 233 -2.89 -7.30 3.35
CA LEU A 233 -2.40 -7.05 2.00
C LEU A 233 -1.90 -5.62 1.88
N LEU A 234 -0.70 -5.45 1.33
CA LEU A 234 -0.18 -4.17 0.85
C LEU A 234 0.35 -4.37 -0.57
N GLY A 235 -0.02 -3.48 -1.49
CA GLY A 235 0.23 -3.63 -2.92
C GLY A 235 -0.30 -4.95 -3.46
N HIS A 236 0.56 -5.69 -4.15
CA HIS A 236 0.28 -7.07 -4.58
C HIS A 236 1.12 -8.10 -3.82
N GLY A 237 1.58 -7.75 -2.60
CA GLY A 237 1.98 -8.72 -1.59
C GLY A 237 3.46 -8.90 -1.29
N GLY A 238 4.38 -8.23 -1.99
CA GLY A 238 5.82 -8.29 -1.71
C GLY A 238 6.52 -6.95 -1.97
N PHE A 239 7.47 -6.58 -1.10
CA PHE A 239 8.36 -5.43 -1.30
C PHE A 239 9.75 -5.72 -0.73
N ALA A 240 10.78 -5.68 -1.56
CA ALA A 240 12.18 -5.78 -1.14
C ALA A 240 12.85 -4.41 -0.99
N SER A 241 13.24 -4.07 0.24
CA SER A 241 14.10 -2.93 0.55
C SER A 241 15.33 -3.42 1.34
N ARG A 242 15.67 -2.84 2.50
CA ARG A 242 16.67 -3.42 3.42
C ARG A 242 16.20 -4.75 4.02
N GLU A 243 14.89 -4.91 4.15
CA GLU A 243 14.20 -6.15 4.50
C GLU A 243 13.14 -6.46 3.43
N ILE A 244 12.62 -7.68 3.44
CA ILE A 244 11.48 -8.06 2.61
C ILE A 244 10.21 -7.96 3.45
N SER A 245 9.29 -7.09 3.04
CA SER A 245 7.93 -7.05 3.56
C SER A 245 7.05 -7.95 2.70
N LEU A 246 6.44 -8.97 3.30
CA LEU A 246 5.68 -9.99 2.59
C LEU A 246 4.28 -10.16 3.20
N THR A 247 3.24 -10.02 2.38
CA THR A 247 1.87 -10.35 2.79
C THR A 247 1.72 -11.85 2.99
N TYR A 248 1.23 -12.25 4.17
CA TYR A 248 0.84 -13.62 4.44
C TYR A 248 -0.47 -13.65 5.23
N ILE A 249 -1.57 -13.85 4.51
CA ILE A 249 -2.94 -13.80 5.04
C ILE A 249 -3.79 -14.93 4.45
N ASP A 250 -4.78 -15.39 5.22
CA ASP A 250 -5.68 -16.47 4.79
C ASP A 250 -6.61 -16.04 3.65
N ARG A 251 -7.20 -14.85 3.74
CA ARG A 251 -7.97 -14.22 2.68
C ARG A 251 -7.06 -13.33 1.83
N ASN A 252 -6.40 -13.92 0.83
CA ASN A 252 -5.46 -13.21 -0.04
C ASN A 252 -6.06 -12.97 -1.44
N PRO A 253 -6.70 -11.82 -1.70
CA PRO A 253 -7.31 -11.53 -2.99
C PRO A 253 -6.31 -11.26 -4.11
N ALA A 254 -5.00 -11.20 -3.81
CA ALA A 254 -3.92 -11.10 -4.79
C ALA A 254 -3.38 -12.47 -5.24
N GLY A 255 -3.74 -13.54 -4.55
CA GLY A 255 -3.50 -14.92 -4.98
C GLY A 255 -2.06 -15.25 -5.38
N LEU A 256 -1.18 -15.30 -4.38
CA LEU A 256 0.26 -15.37 -4.57
C LEU A 256 0.81 -16.76 -4.29
N HIS A 257 1.56 -17.31 -5.24
CA HIS A 257 2.31 -18.54 -5.01
C HIS A 257 3.56 -18.21 -4.20
N LEU A 258 3.58 -18.66 -2.95
CA LEU A 258 4.60 -18.27 -1.97
C LEU A 258 6.04 -18.51 -2.46
N ASP A 259 6.27 -19.62 -3.17
CA ASP A 259 7.59 -19.96 -3.72
C ASP A 259 8.02 -18.94 -4.78
N THR A 260 7.12 -18.57 -5.70
CA THR A 260 7.38 -17.56 -6.74
C THR A 260 7.72 -16.22 -6.12
N VAL A 261 6.95 -15.78 -5.11
CA VAL A 261 7.22 -14.49 -4.45
C VAL A 261 8.53 -14.50 -3.67
N PHE A 262 8.88 -15.58 -2.97
CA PHE A 262 10.17 -15.66 -2.29
C PHE A 262 11.35 -15.60 -3.27
N ILE A 263 11.24 -16.26 -4.42
CA ILE A 263 12.29 -16.22 -5.45
C ILE A 263 12.36 -14.81 -6.07
N HIS A 264 11.21 -14.16 -6.32
CA HIS A 264 11.14 -12.80 -6.86
C HIS A 264 11.80 -11.78 -5.91
N GLU A 265 11.31 -11.70 -4.67
CA GLU A 265 11.86 -10.75 -3.68
C GLU A 265 13.29 -11.09 -3.26
N GLY A 266 13.63 -12.39 -3.19
CA GLY A 266 14.99 -12.84 -2.95
C GLY A 266 15.97 -12.41 -4.04
N THR A 267 15.51 -12.36 -5.30
CA THR A 267 16.31 -11.85 -6.42
C THR A 267 16.67 -10.39 -6.23
N HIS A 268 15.72 -9.55 -5.79
CA HIS A 268 15.95 -8.13 -5.50
C HIS A 268 16.95 -7.85 -4.37
N ILE A 269 17.12 -8.80 -3.44
CA ILE A 269 18.12 -8.71 -2.38
C ILE A 269 19.50 -9.11 -2.91
N LEU A 270 19.58 -10.22 -3.66
CA LEU A 270 20.85 -10.81 -4.07
C LEU A 270 21.44 -10.19 -5.33
N ASP A 271 20.63 -9.62 -6.23
CA ASP A 271 21.10 -8.94 -7.44
C ASP A 271 21.89 -7.65 -7.14
N ARG A 272 21.72 -7.07 -5.94
CA ARG A 272 22.49 -5.91 -5.44
C ARG A 272 23.98 -6.22 -5.30
N GLN A 273 24.35 -7.49 -5.15
CA GLN A 273 25.75 -7.92 -5.17
C GLN A 273 26.34 -7.93 -6.60
N ILE A 274 25.48 -7.94 -7.62
CA ILE A 274 25.87 -8.03 -9.03
C ILE A 274 26.00 -6.63 -9.63
N ALA A 275 25.02 -5.75 -9.39
CA ALA A 275 24.95 -4.45 -10.03
C ALA A 275 24.56 -3.34 -9.04
N ASN A 276 25.28 -2.21 -9.12
CA ASN A 276 24.94 -1.00 -8.37
C ASN A 276 23.81 -0.22 -9.04
N GLU A 277 23.91 -0.04 -10.37
CA GLU A 277 22.92 0.66 -11.19
C GLU A 277 22.05 -0.37 -11.91
N ARG A 278 20.73 -0.27 -11.74
CA ARG A 278 19.79 -1.29 -12.16
C ARG A 278 18.51 -0.62 -12.70
N PRO A 279 18.34 -0.50 -14.03
CA PRO A 279 17.11 0.08 -14.59
C PRO A 279 15.96 -0.85 -14.23
N THR A 280 14.84 -0.27 -13.82
CA THR A 280 13.68 -0.94 -13.23
C THR A 280 13.18 -2.09 -14.11
N ILE A 281 13.13 -1.89 -15.44
CA ILE A 281 12.76 -2.96 -16.39
C ILE A 281 13.66 -4.20 -16.29
N LEU A 282 14.97 -4.06 -16.04
CA LEU A 282 15.85 -5.21 -15.87
C LEU A 282 15.83 -5.76 -14.44
N THR A 283 15.61 -4.91 -13.43
CA THR A 283 15.48 -5.32 -12.03
C THR A 283 14.26 -6.21 -11.85
N GLU A 284 13.07 -5.75 -12.24
CA GLU A 284 11.84 -6.53 -12.17
C GLU A 284 11.86 -7.69 -13.17
N GLY A 285 12.40 -7.48 -14.38
CA GLY A 285 12.55 -8.54 -15.37
C GLY A 285 13.45 -9.69 -14.91
N LEU A 286 14.55 -9.39 -14.22
CA LEU A 286 15.44 -10.42 -13.67
C LEU A 286 14.74 -11.22 -12.56
N ALA A 287 14.00 -10.53 -11.68
CA ALA A 287 13.22 -11.19 -10.63
C ALA A 287 12.16 -12.14 -11.21
N VAL A 288 11.38 -11.69 -12.20
CA VAL A 288 10.38 -12.53 -12.90
C VAL A 288 11.04 -13.70 -13.64
N TYR A 289 12.18 -13.47 -14.30
CA TYR A 289 12.93 -14.54 -14.99
C TYR A 289 13.44 -15.61 -14.03
N VAL A 290 14.01 -15.22 -12.89
CA VAL A 290 14.55 -16.15 -11.88
C VAL A 290 13.43 -16.90 -11.17
N ALA A 291 12.32 -16.21 -10.86
CA ALA A 291 11.11 -16.80 -10.29
C ALA A 291 10.37 -17.73 -11.27
N GLY A 292 10.58 -17.54 -12.58
CA GLY A 292 9.90 -18.31 -13.62
C GLY A 292 8.44 -17.91 -13.78
N GLY A 293 8.12 -16.63 -13.59
CA GLY A 293 6.77 -16.09 -13.55
C GLY A 293 6.66 -14.95 -12.54
N HIS A 294 5.55 -14.21 -12.54
CA HIS A 294 5.39 -13.03 -11.68
C HIS A 294 4.71 -13.36 -10.35
N TYR A 295 3.48 -13.88 -10.41
CA TYR A 295 2.71 -14.26 -9.21
C TYR A 295 2.61 -15.77 -9.01
N LYS A 296 2.85 -16.52 -10.09
CA LYS A 296 2.79 -17.97 -10.19
C LYS A 296 3.78 -18.44 -11.25
N PRO A 297 4.10 -19.73 -11.33
CA PRO A 297 4.91 -20.25 -12.43
C PRO A 297 4.23 -20.02 -13.78
N GLU A 298 4.98 -19.48 -14.75
CA GLU A 298 4.49 -19.07 -16.06
C GLU A 298 5.51 -19.36 -17.16
N ASP A 299 5.05 -19.73 -18.36
CA ASP A 299 5.90 -19.76 -19.56
C ASP A 299 6.02 -18.34 -20.11
N LEU A 300 7.10 -17.65 -19.74
CA LEU A 300 7.31 -16.23 -20.07
C LEU A 300 7.28 -15.95 -21.59
N ASP A 301 7.78 -16.86 -22.42
CA ASP A 301 7.76 -16.69 -23.87
C ASP A 301 6.34 -16.76 -24.42
N ARG A 302 5.55 -17.76 -23.96
CA ARG A 302 4.15 -17.89 -24.34
C ARG A 302 3.30 -16.74 -23.82
N ARG A 303 3.52 -16.31 -22.58
CA ARG A 303 2.87 -15.14 -22.00
C ARG A 303 3.14 -13.89 -22.82
N ALA A 304 4.41 -13.60 -23.14
CA ALA A 304 4.77 -12.45 -23.95
C ALA A 304 4.22 -12.54 -25.38
N ALA A 305 4.15 -13.73 -25.98
CA ALA A 305 3.49 -13.92 -27.26
C ALA A 305 1.96 -13.69 -27.17
N ALA A 306 1.32 -14.13 -26.07
CA ALA A 306 -0.10 -13.85 -25.80
C ALA A 306 -0.38 -12.35 -25.63
N VAL A 307 0.54 -11.57 -25.02
CA VAL A 307 0.46 -10.10 -24.98
C VAL A 307 0.36 -9.51 -26.39
N LEU A 308 1.13 -10.02 -27.36
CA LEU A 308 1.06 -9.58 -28.75
C LEU A 308 -0.31 -9.90 -29.37
N THR A 309 -0.84 -11.09 -29.12
CA THR A 309 -2.16 -11.52 -29.61
C THR A 309 -3.29 -10.65 -29.03
N LEU A 310 -3.19 -10.25 -27.76
CA LEU A 310 -4.12 -9.32 -27.11
C LEU A 310 -3.94 -7.87 -27.58
N ASN A 311 -2.91 -7.57 -28.37
CA ASN A 311 -2.55 -6.24 -28.83
C ASN A 311 -2.31 -5.26 -27.65
N GLN A 312 -1.75 -5.79 -26.55
CA GLN A 312 -1.47 -5.06 -25.31
C GLN A 312 0.02 -4.77 -25.10
N TYR A 313 0.84 -5.02 -26.12
CA TYR A 313 2.28 -4.80 -26.06
C TYR A 313 2.65 -3.34 -25.73
N ILE A 314 3.51 -3.17 -24.73
CA ILE A 314 4.11 -1.89 -24.36
C ILE A 314 5.49 -1.79 -25.04
N PRO A 315 5.76 -0.75 -25.87
CA PRO A 315 7.09 -0.55 -26.45
C PRO A 315 8.19 -0.52 -25.38
N LEU A 316 9.34 -1.16 -25.65
CA LEU A 316 10.42 -1.29 -24.66
C LEU A 316 10.97 0.07 -24.22
N GLU A 317 11.02 1.05 -25.12
CA GLU A 317 11.43 2.41 -24.77
C GLU A 317 10.45 3.05 -23.77
N THR A 318 9.14 2.89 -23.99
CA THR A 318 8.10 3.37 -23.07
C THR A 318 8.18 2.66 -21.72
N LEU A 319 8.27 1.32 -21.73
CA LEU A 319 8.33 0.52 -20.52
C LEU A 319 9.60 0.81 -19.70
N ALA A 320 10.74 1.02 -20.36
CA ALA A 320 11.98 1.37 -19.69
C ALA A 320 12.01 2.82 -19.19
N ALA A 321 11.27 3.74 -19.80
CA ALA A 321 11.26 5.14 -19.39
C ALA A 321 10.42 5.39 -18.13
N ASP A 322 9.32 4.63 -17.96
CA ASP A 322 8.36 4.85 -16.88
C ASP A 322 7.62 3.55 -16.53
N PHE A 323 8.32 2.63 -15.84
CA PHE A 323 7.90 1.23 -15.67
C PHE A 323 6.62 1.06 -14.84
N TYR A 324 6.59 1.60 -13.61
CA TYR A 324 5.50 1.35 -12.65
C TYR A 324 4.13 1.91 -13.09
N PRO A 325 4.04 3.05 -13.80
CA PRO A 325 2.76 3.54 -14.30
C PRO A 325 2.18 2.76 -15.49
N GLN A 326 2.95 1.87 -16.13
CA GLN A 326 2.42 1.02 -17.19
C GLN A 326 1.49 -0.06 -16.63
N GLN A 327 0.80 -0.79 -17.51
CA GLN A 327 0.01 -1.95 -17.11
C GLN A 327 0.95 -2.98 -16.45
N HIS A 328 0.72 -3.23 -15.15
CA HIS A 328 1.65 -3.95 -14.27
C HIS A 328 1.91 -5.39 -14.71
N GLU A 329 0.88 -6.21 -14.90
CA GLU A 329 1.03 -7.62 -15.30
C GLU A 329 1.79 -7.74 -16.64
N ILE A 330 1.42 -6.93 -17.62
CA ILE A 330 2.01 -6.89 -18.95
C ILE A 330 3.47 -6.41 -18.86
N GLY A 331 3.73 -5.33 -18.11
CA GLY A 331 5.07 -4.76 -17.95
C GLY A 331 6.05 -5.76 -17.32
N TYR A 332 5.64 -6.45 -16.26
CA TYR A 332 6.45 -7.47 -15.58
C TYR A 332 6.67 -8.71 -16.46
N LEU A 333 5.63 -9.22 -17.13
CA LEU A 333 5.76 -10.36 -18.05
C LEU A 333 6.65 -10.03 -19.25
N GLN A 334 6.51 -8.85 -19.84
CA GLN A 334 7.38 -8.38 -20.91
C GLN A 334 8.83 -8.25 -20.45
N ALA A 335 9.07 -7.68 -19.27
CA ALA A 335 10.40 -7.52 -18.70
C ALA A 335 11.06 -8.88 -18.44
N GLY A 336 10.34 -9.83 -17.84
CA GLY A 336 10.82 -11.19 -17.60
C GLY A 336 11.13 -11.95 -18.88
N ALA A 337 10.23 -11.89 -19.85
CA ALA A 337 10.41 -12.51 -21.16
C ALA A 337 11.55 -11.87 -21.97
N LEU A 338 11.78 -10.56 -21.84
CA LEU A 338 12.93 -9.89 -22.44
C LEU A 338 14.24 -10.39 -21.83
N VAL A 339 14.34 -10.50 -20.50
CA VAL A 339 15.52 -11.06 -19.83
C VAL A 339 15.75 -12.50 -20.28
N LYS A 340 14.69 -13.32 -20.30
CA LYS A 340 14.74 -14.69 -20.83
C LYS A 340 15.28 -14.73 -22.25
N TYR A 341 14.74 -13.91 -23.16
CA TYR A 341 15.20 -13.84 -24.54
C TYR A 341 16.69 -13.49 -24.67
N LEU A 342 17.16 -12.52 -23.88
CA LEU A 342 18.58 -12.13 -23.87
C LEU A 342 19.46 -13.29 -23.38
N VAL A 343 19.04 -14.00 -22.33
CA VAL A 343 19.76 -15.14 -21.78
C VAL A 343 19.78 -16.32 -22.76
N ASP A 344 18.64 -16.67 -23.36
CA ASP A 344 18.55 -17.80 -24.29
C ASP A 344 19.29 -17.53 -25.61
N THR A 345 19.30 -16.27 -26.07
CA THR A 345 19.96 -15.89 -27.33
C THR A 345 21.46 -15.67 -27.17
N TYR A 346 21.89 -15.05 -26.07
CA TYR A 346 23.27 -14.57 -25.91
C TYR A 346 24.04 -15.23 -24.76
N GLY A 347 23.37 -16.06 -23.95
CA GLY A 347 23.94 -16.76 -22.82
C GLY A 347 23.92 -15.97 -21.52
N TRP A 348 23.70 -16.68 -20.41
CA TRP A 348 23.67 -16.13 -19.05
C TRP A 348 24.90 -15.28 -18.70
N GLU A 349 26.10 -15.77 -18.98
CA GLU A 349 27.35 -15.05 -18.66
C GLU A 349 27.42 -13.67 -19.32
N ARG A 350 26.91 -13.54 -20.55
CA ARG A 350 26.93 -12.27 -21.27
C ARG A 350 25.89 -11.31 -20.71
N PHE A 351 24.68 -11.82 -20.41
CA PHE A 351 23.64 -11.05 -19.72
C PHE A 351 24.13 -10.55 -18.36
N ARG A 352 24.64 -11.45 -17.51
CA ARG A 352 25.16 -11.12 -16.18
C ARG A 352 26.27 -10.08 -16.25
N LYS A 353 27.19 -10.20 -17.21
CA LYS A 353 28.24 -9.20 -17.44
C LYS A 353 27.66 -7.84 -17.83
N MET A 354 26.68 -7.80 -18.73
CA MET A 354 25.99 -6.55 -19.08
C MET A 354 25.34 -5.93 -17.85
N TYR A 355 24.54 -6.72 -17.13
CA TYR A 355 23.80 -6.28 -15.95
C TYR A 355 24.74 -5.69 -14.87
N ALA A 356 25.86 -6.36 -14.60
CA ALA A 356 26.85 -5.91 -13.61
C ALA A 356 27.58 -4.61 -13.97
N THR A 357 27.59 -4.18 -15.24
CA THR A 357 28.37 -3.02 -15.69
C THR A 357 27.53 -1.88 -16.24
N ILE A 358 26.22 -1.90 -16.02
CA ILE A 358 25.32 -0.79 -16.38
C ILE A 358 25.84 0.51 -15.75
N GLN A 359 25.79 1.59 -16.51
CA GLN A 359 26.22 2.93 -16.09
C GLN A 359 25.05 3.91 -16.10
N PRO A 360 25.03 4.92 -15.22
CA PRO A 360 23.96 5.92 -15.20
C PRO A 360 23.82 6.65 -16.53
N ALA A 361 22.57 6.99 -16.87
CA ALA A 361 22.21 7.82 -18.01
C ALA A 361 21.09 8.80 -17.61
N PRO A 362 20.76 9.82 -18.43
CA PRO A 362 19.71 10.78 -18.08
C PRO A 362 18.32 10.18 -17.81
N ASN A 363 18.04 9.00 -18.35
CA ASN A 363 16.87 8.18 -18.00
C ASN A 363 17.17 6.68 -18.20
N GLU A 364 16.30 5.82 -17.67
CA GLU A 364 16.46 4.36 -17.70
C GLU A 364 16.39 3.75 -19.11
N ALA A 365 15.60 4.31 -20.04
CA ALA A 365 15.59 3.84 -21.43
C ALA A 365 16.95 4.07 -22.13
N GLN A 366 17.57 5.23 -21.91
CA GLN A 366 18.92 5.53 -22.40
C GLN A 366 19.98 4.66 -21.73
N MET A 367 19.82 4.38 -20.43
CA MET A 367 20.67 3.47 -19.67
C MET A 367 20.65 2.05 -20.28
N LEU A 368 19.45 1.52 -20.54
CA LEU A 368 19.27 0.22 -21.18
C LEU A 368 19.87 0.18 -22.58
N ASN A 369 19.54 1.18 -23.43
CA ASN A 369 20.05 1.25 -24.79
C ASN A 369 21.59 1.32 -24.85
N ALA A 370 22.22 2.11 -23.97
CA ALA A 370 23.67 2.21 -23.90
C ALA A 370 24.31 0.87 -23.48
N SER A 371 23.70 0.18 -22.52
CA SER A 371 24.18 -1.13 -22.05
C SER A 371 24.07 -2.21 -23.13
N LEU A 372 22.94 -2.26 -23.84
CA LEU A 372 22.75 -3.16 -24.98
C LEU A 372 23.79 -2.89 -26.08
N GLY A 373 24.06 -1.62 -26.38
CA GLY A 373 25.06 -1.23 -27.38
C GLY A 373 26.47 -1.70 -26.98
N ALA A 374 26.86 -1.50 -25.73
CA ALA A 374 28.19 -1.86 -25.23
C ALA A 374 28.42 -3.38 -25.18
N HIS A 375 27.39 -4.17 -24.88
CA HIS A 375 27.54 -5.61 -24.64
C HIS A 375 27.09 -6.49 -25.80
N TYR A 376 26.13 -6.05 -26.61
CA TYR A 376 25.58 -6.80 -27.74
C TYR A 376 25.86 -6.16 -29.10
N ASN A 377 26.33 -4.91 -29.14
CA ASN A 377 26.43 -4.12 -30.37
C ASN A 377 25.06 -3.99 -31.07
N LEU A 378 24.02 -3.79 -30.27
CA LEU A 378 22.63 -3.60 -30.68
C LEU A 378 22.02 -2.42 -29.92
N SER A 379 21.21 -1.63 -30.61
CA SER A 379 20.31 -0.66 -29.98
C SER A 379 19.10 -1.36 -29.35
N LEU A 380 18.40 -0.65 -28.45
CA LEU A 380 17.15 -1.11 -27.85
C LEU A 380 16.09 -1.45 -28.93
N ALA A 381 15.98 -0.62 -29.97
CA ALA A 381 15.05 -0.85 -31.07
C ALA A 381 15.40 -2.11 -31.90
N GLU A 382 16.68 -2.40 -32.09
CA GLU A 382 17.12 -3.62 -32.80
C GLU A 382 16.83 -4.89 -31.97
N VAL A 383 17.08 -4.83 -30.66
CA VAL A 383 16.72 -5.92 -29.73
C VAL A 383 15.20 -6.12 -29.71
N GLU A 384 14.42 -5.05 -29.59
CA GLU A 384 12.96 -5.10 -29.62
C GLU A 384 12.44 -5.74 -30.92
N ALA A 385 12.94 -5.29 -32.07
CA ALA A 385 12.52 -5.82 -33.36
C ALA A 385 12.83 -7.32 -33.50
N ALA A 386 14.01 -7.76 -33.07
CA ALA A 386 14.42 -9.16 -33.10
C ALA A 386 13.61 -10.03 -32.12
N TRP A 387 13.36 -9.52 -30.92
CA TRP A 387 12.55 -10.19 -29.91
C TRP A 387 11.09 -10.32 -30.34
N LEU A 388 10.48 -9.25 -30.87
CA LEU A 388 9.12 -9.31 -31.43
C LEU A 388 9.02 -10.27 -32.62
N ALA A 389 10.06 -10.36 -33.46
CA ALA A 389 10.10 -11.35 -34.53
C ALA A 389 10.14 -12.78 -33.95
N HIS A 390 10.90 -13.02 -32.89
CA HIS A 390 10.94 -14.29 -32.18
C HIS A 390 9.58 -14.65 -31.56
N LEU A 391 8.95 -13.74 -30.81
CA LEU A 391 7.64 -13.98 -30.19
C LEU A 391 6.55 -14.35 -31.21
N ARG A 392 6.57 -13.74 -32.40
CA ARG A 392 5.62 -14.08 -33.49
C ARG A 392 5.80 -15.50 -34.04
N THR A 393 6.91 -16.18 -33.73
CA THR A 393 7.11 -17.59 -34.12
C THR A 393 6.57 -18.57 -33.08
N ILE A 394 6.23 -18.09 -31.89
CA ILE A 394 5.75 -18.92 -30.78
C ILE A 394 4.23 -19.11 -30.96
N PRO A 395 3.76 -20.37 -31.05
CA PRO A 395 2.32 -20.64 -31.09
C PRO A 395 1.70 -20.28 -29.75
N VAL A 396 0.59 -19.55 -29.80
CA VAL A 396 -0.18 -19.19 -28.61
C VAL A 396 -1.50 -19.93 -28.62
N ASP A 397 -1.78 -20.63 -27.52
CA ASP A 397 -3.05 -21.32 -27.29
C ASP A 397 -4.14 -20.29 -26.90
N GLU A 398 -5.38 -20.52 -27.34
CA GLU A 398 -6.53 -19.68 -26.95
C GLU A 398 -6.72 -19.66 -25.43
N ASP A 399 -6.47 -20.78 -24.75
CA ASP A 399 -6.56 -20.88 -23.28
C ASP A 399 -5.50 -19.99 -22.60
N GLU A 400 -4.31 -19.85 -23.18
CA GLU A 400 -3.24 -19.01 -22.63
C GLU A 400 -3.58 -17.52 -22.80
N VAL A 401 -4.13 -17.15 -23.96
CA VAL A 401 -4.63 -15.79 -24.24
C VAL A 401 -5.73 -15.42 -23.25
N GLU A 402 -6.69 -16.33 -23.05
CA GLU A 402 -7.81 -16.09 -22.16
C GLU A 402 -7.38 -16.04 -20.68
N ASN A 403 -6.48 -16.93 -20.26
CA ASN A 403 -5.89 -16.89 -18.93
C ASN A 403 -5.20 -15.55 -18.65
N LEU A 404 -4.40 -15.06 -19.60
CA LEU A 404 -3.70 -13.78 -19.47
C LEU A 404 -4.69 -12.61 -19.43
N ARG A 405 -5.67 -12.56 -20.33
CA ARG A 405 -6.70 -11.52 -20.36
C ARG A 405 -7.42 -11.41 -19.02
N LEU A 406 -7.84 -12.54 -18.46
CA LEU A 406 -8.53 -12.59 -17.18
C LEU A 406 -7.60 -12.28 -15.99
N THR A 407 -6.32 -12.66 -16.06
CA THR A 407 -5.32 -12.29 -15.04
C THR A 407 -5.16 -10.77 -14.99
N VAL A 408 -5.01 -10.11 -16.15
CA VAL A 408 -4.95 -8.63 -16.23
C VAL A 408 -6.22 -8.01 -15.66
N ALA A 409 -7.39 -8.47 -16.11
CA ALA A 409 -8.68 -7.95 -15.63
C ALA A 409 -8.87 -8.15 -14.11
N TRP A 410 -8.36 -9.25 -13.57
CA TRP A 410 -8.42 -9.53 -12.14
C TRP A 410 -7.59 -8.55 -11.32
N PHE A 411 -6.33 -8.33 -11.68
CA PHE A 411 -5.48 -7.38 -10.96
C PHE A 411 -5.93 -5.93 -11.14
N ASP A 412 -6.47 -5.56 -12.31
CA ASP A 412 -7.08 -4.23 -12.50
C ASP A 412 -8.32 -4.06 -11.60
N THR A 413 -9.13 -5.12 -11.44
CA THR A 413 -10.28 -5.10 -10.52
C THR A 413 -9.82 -5.04 -9.06
N LEU A 414 -8.77 -5.78 -8.68
CA LEU A 414 -8.18 -5.72 -7.34
C LEU A 414 -7.66 -4.30 -7.02
N ARG A 415 -6.94 -3.66 -7.94
CA ARG A 415 -6.47 -2.28 -7.79
C ARG A 415 -7.63 -1.32 -7.62
N ARG A 416 -8.70 -1.49 -8.40
CA ARG A 416 -9.91 -0.67 -8.27
C ARG A 416 -10.56 -0.86 -6.90
N TYR A 417 -10.63 -2.09 -6.40
CA TYR A 417 -11.06 -2.37 -5.03
C TYR A 417 -10.16 -1.64 -4.02
N GLN A 418 -8.83 -1.78 -4.11
CA GLN A 418 -7.90 -1.07 -3.22
C GLN A 418 -8.13 0.44 -3.24
N GLN A 419 -8.23 1.06 -4.41
CA GLN A 419 -8.48 2.51 -4.52
C GLN A 419 -9.77 2.99 -3.85
N LEU A 420 -10.83 2.18 -3.88
CA LEU A 420 -12.14 2.55 -3.34
C LEU A 420 -12.34 2.14 -1.89
N ASN A 421 -11.71 1.05 -1.46
CA ASN A 421 -12.06 0.33 -0.24
C ASN A 421 -10.88 0.08 0.70
N ASP A 422 -9.64 0.00 0.20
CA ASP A 422 -8.41 -0.10 1.00
C ASP A 422 -7.28 0.76 0.39
N PRO A 423 -7.39 2.11 0.41
CA PRO A 423 -6.45 2.97 -0.30
C PRO A 423 -5.01 2.82 0.19
N SER A 424 -4.82 2.50 1.48
CA SER A 424 -3.54 2.11 2.07
C SER A 424 -2.85 0.93 1.39
N ALA A 425 -3.62 0.00 0.82
CA ALA A 425 -3.08 -1.16 0.13
C ALA A 425 -2.78 -0.90 -1.35
N TYR A 426 -3.18 0.25 -1.91
CA TYR A 426 -3.02 0.51 -3.34
C TYR A 426 -1.53 0.58 -3.74
N TYR A 427 -1.09 -0.30 -4.63
CA TYR A 427 0.34 -0.57 -4.88
C TYR A 427 1.21 0.65 -5.23
N LEU A 428 0.69 1.65 -5.94
CA LEU A 428 1.47 2.84 -6.31
C LEU A 428 1.71 3.80 -5.14
N THR A 429 0.92 3.68 -4.08
CA THR A 429 0.95 4.55 -2.90
C THR A 429 0.80 3.72 -1.62
N ALA A 430 1.32 2.49 -1.60
CA ALA A 430 1.10 1.58 -0.50
C ALA A 430 1.69 2.14 0.80
N TRP A 431 0.90 2.08 1.88
CA TRP A 431 1.34 2.46 3.22
C TRP A 431 2.29 1.40 3.78
N LEU A 432 3.59 1.62 3.61
CA LEU A 432 4.65 0.68 4.00
C LEU A 432 5.44 1.22 5.22
N PRO A 433 4.94 1.01 6.45
CA PRO A 433 5.66 1.38 7.66
C PRO A 433 6.98 0.64 7.81
N ASP A 434 7.97 1.30 8.44
CA ASP A 434 9.26 0.71 8.76
C ASP A 434 9.11 -0.43 9.79
N GLY A 435 9.34 -1.67 9.35
CA GLY A 435 9.16 -2.84 10.20
C GLY A 435 10.06 -2.82 11.44
N GLN A 436 11.31 -2.35 11.32
CA GLN A 436 12.24 -2.30 12.45
C GLN A 436 11.72 -1.39 13.56
N THR A 437 11.38 -0.15 13.22
CA THR A 437 10.88 0.83 14.19
C THR A 437 9.55 0.38 14.79
N ALA A 438 8.67 -0.24 13.99
CA ALA A 438 7.42 -0.81 14.49
C ALA A 438 7.66 -1.88 15.57
N ARG A 439 8.63 -2.77 15.35
CA ARG A 439 9.04 -3.79 16.34
C ARG A 439 9.62 -3.17 17.61
N GLU A 440 10.52 -2.20 17.46
CA GLU A 440 11.14 -1.50 18.60
C GLU A 440 10.11 -0.78 19.47
N ARG A 441 9.04 -0.28 18.86
CA ARG A 441 7.96 0.46 19.53
C ARG A 441 6.74 -0.40 19.90
N GLY A 442 6.74 -1.69 19.54
CA GLY A 442 5.61 -2.59 19.81
C GLY A 442 4.34 -2.26 19.01
N ILE A 443 4.47 -1.66 17.83
CA ILE A 443 3.34 -1.24 16.99
C ILE A 443 2.91 -2.40 16.11
N THR A 444 1.66 -2.86 16.28
CA THR A 444 1.12 -4.02 15.55
C THR A 444 -0.02 -3.65 14.61
N ALA A 445 -0.76 -2.60 14.91
CA ALA A 445 -2.02 -2.28 14.23
C ALA A 445 -1.83 -1.96 12.73
N ASP A 446 -0.76 -1.23 12.34
CA ASP A 446 -0.47 -0.95 10.92
C ASP A 446 -0.25 -2.22 10.08
N PHE A 447 0.13 -3.33 10.71
CA PHE A 447 0.50 -4.59 10.09
C PHE A 447 -0.62 -5.65 10.12
N ILE A 448 -1.75 -5.35 10.78
CA ILE A 448 -2.91 -6.25 10.93
C ILE A 448 -4.17 -5.62 10.38
N ARG A 449 -4.44 -4.36 10.74
CA ARG A 449 -5.73 -3.75 10.42
C ARG A 449 -5.87 -3.58 8.92
N ARG A 450 -7.06 -3.90 8.46
CA ARG A 450 -7.52 -3.81 7.07
C ARG A 450 -9.04 -3.64 7.10
N PRO A 451 -9.68 -3.32 5.98
CA PRO A 451 -11.14 -3.32 5.90
C PRO A 451 -11.72 -4.70 6.20
N THR A 452 -12.63 -4.80 7.16
CA THR A 452 -13.26 -6.07 7.59
C THR A 452 -14.78 -5.98 7.65
N THR A 453 -15.40 -5.03 6.94
CA THR A 453 -16.86 -5.03 6.78
C THR A 453 -17.31 -6.27 6.01
N SER A 454 -18.58 -6.66 6.14
CA SER A 454 -19.10 -7.80 5.38
C SER A 454 -18.98 -7.59 3.87
N GLU A 455 -19.13 -6.34 3.42
CA GLU A 455 -18.95 -5.92 2.04
C GLU A 455 -17.51 -6.14 1.56
N ASN A 456 -16.52 -5.70 2.35
CA ASN A 456 -15.10 -5.92 2.03
C ASN A 456 -14.77 -7.42 1.96
N ILE A 457 -15.20 -8.19 2.97
CA ILE A 457 -14.94 -9.63 3.02
C ILE A 457 -15.60 -10.35 1.85
N ALA A 458 -16.82 -9.96 1.45
CA ALA A 458 -17.50 -10.52 0.28
C ALA A 458 -16.72 -10.25 -1.01
N LEU A 459 -16.26 -9.01 -1.24
CA LEU A 459 -15.46 -8.67 -2.42
C LEU A 459 -14.12 -9.40 -2.44
N GLU A 460 -13.41 -9.47 -1.31
CA GLU A 460 -12.12 -10.17 -1.19
C GLU A 460 -12.25 -11.68 -1.40
N THR A 461 -13.31 -12.32 -0.90
CA THR A 461 -13.57 -13.74 -1.14
C THR A 461 -13.94 -14.01 -2.60
N MET A 462 -14.70 -13.12 -3.25
CA MET A 462 -14.97 -13.22 -4.69
C MET A 462 -13.70 -13.07 -5.53
N LEU A 463 -12.82 -12.11 -5.20
CA LEU A 463 -11.52 -11.92 -5.87
C LEU A 463 -10.60 -13.13 -5.67
N SER A 464 -10.55 -13.70 -4.47
CA SER A 464 -9.82 -14.96 -4.22
C SER A 464 -10.43 -16.14 -5.01
N GLY A 465 -11.74 -16.13 -5.24
CA GLY A 465 -12.42 -17.09 -6.10
C GLY A 465 -12.04 -16.99 -7.59
N VAL A 466 -11.64 -15.80 -8.07
CA VAL A 466 -11.15 -15.61 -9.45
C VAL A 466 -9.85 -16.37 -9.66
N GLU A 467 -8.90 -16.26 -8.72
CA GLU A 467 -7.65 -17.01 -8.74
C GLU A 467 -7.92 -18.52 -8.87
N GLN A 468 -8.73 -19.07 -7.96
CA GLN A 468 -9.04 -20.50 -7.92
C GLN A 468 -9.71 -20.97 -9.22
N ALA A 469 -10.56 -20.13 -9.82
CA ALA A 469 -11.15 -20.42 -11.11
C ALA A 469 -10.08 -20.43 -12.21
N LEU A 470 -9.14 -19.48 -12.23
CA LEU A 470 -8.03 -19.45 -13.19
C LEU A 470 -7.09 -20.65 -13.05
N GLU A 471 -6.79 -21.08 -11.81
CA GLU A 471 -5.97 -22.28 -11.55
C GLU A 471 -6.65 -23.56 -12.06
N ARG A 472 -7.97 -23.65 -11.95
CA ARG A 472 -8.78 -24.77 -12.45
C ARG A 472 -9.14 -24.64 -13.93
N GLN A 473 -8.64 -23.61 -14.63
CA GLN A 473 -8.99 -23.27 -16.02
C GLN A 473 -10.50 -23.07 -16.24
N ALA A 474 -11.23 -22.65 -15.21
CA ALA A 474 -12.66 -22.35 -15.25
C ALA A 474 -12.89 -20.88 -15.67
N TYR A 475 -12.51 -20.53 -16.89
CA TYR A 475 -12.49 -19.14 -17.37
C TYR A 475 -13.86 -18.44 -17.31
N GLU A 476 -14.94 -19.14 -17.65
CA GLU A 476 -16.31 -18.60 -17.52
C GLU A 476 -16.66 -18.23 -16.06
N GLN A 477 -16.17 -19.01 -15.09
CA GLN A 477 -16.38 -18.74 -13.67
C GLN A 477 -15.59 -17.51 -13.22
N ALA A 478 -14.33 -17.40 -13.63
CA ALA A 478 -13.48 -16.24 -13.37
C ALA A 478 -14.10 -14.96 -13.95
N GLU A 479 -14.54 -14.99 -15.22
CA GLU A 479 -15.17 -13.85 -15.86
C GLU A 479 -16.46 -13.42 -15.15
N ARG A 480 -17.31 -14.39 -14.77
CA ARG A 480 -18.56 -14.10 -14.05
C ARG A 480 -18.28 -13.45 -12.68
N LEU A 481 -17.28 -13.93 -11.94
CA LEU A 481 -16.89 -13.33 -10.66
C LEU A 481 -16.38 -11.89 -10.86
N LEU A 482 -15.51 -11.65 -11.84
CA LEU A 482 -14.99 -10.32 -12.15
C LEU A 482 -16.09 -9.35 -12.57
N ALA A 483 -17.04 -9.80 -13.39
CA ALA A 483 -18.19 -8.99 -13.79
C ALA A 483 -19.04 -8.58 -12.57
N SER A 484 -19.33 -9.53 -11.68
CA SER A 484 -20.10 -9.26 -10.45
C SER A 484 -19.36 -8.33 -9.49
N VAL A 485 -18.05 -8.50 -9.28
CA VAL A 485 -17.24 -7.59 -8.45
C VAL A 485 -17.26 -6.17 -9.03
N ASN A 486 -17.02 -6.02 -10.34
CA ASN A 486 -17.03 -4.71 -10.98
C ASN A 486 -18.41 -4.04 -10.92
N ALA A 487 -19.50 -4.80 -11.05
CA ALA A 487 -20.85 -4.26 -10.89
C ALA A 487 -21.10 -3.68 -9.49
N VAL A 488 -20.56 -4.31 -8.44
CA VAL A 488 -20.64 -3.77 -7.06
C VAL A 488 -19.81 -2.50 -6.91
N LEU A 489 -18.58 -2.49 -7.46
CA LEU A 489 -17.71 -1.30 -7.42
C LEU A 489 -18.30 -0.14 -8.22
N ASP A 490 -18.94 -0.40 -9.37
CA ASP A 490 -19.66 0.60 -10.19
C ASP A 490 -20.85 1.19 -9.43
N ALA A 491 -21.53 0.37 -8.63
CA ALA A 491 -22.69 0.77 -7.85
C ALA A 491 -22.33 1.41 -6.49
N GLY A 492 -21.05 1.72 -6.24
CA GLY A 492 -20.60 2.32 -4.98
C GLY A 492 -20.75 1.38 -3.79
N ASN A 493 -20.32 0.13 -3.95
CA ASN A 493 -20.43 -0.95 -2.97
C ASN A 493 -21.86 -1.38 -2.64
N GLN A 494 -22.79 -1.19 -3.58
CA GLN A 494 -24.14 -1.71 -3.47
C GLN A 494 -24.24 -3.08 -4.17
N PHE A 495 -24.64 -4.10 -3.42
CA PHE A 495 -24.70 -5.49 -3.87
C PHE A 495 -26.00 -5.81 -4.62
N HIS A 496 -26.26 -5.09 -5.73
CA HIS A 496 -27.44 -5.32 -6.58
C HIS A 496 -27.27 -6.51 -7.53
N ASP A 497 -26.02 -6.87 -7.85
CA ASP A 497 -25.73 -8.06 -8.65
C ASP A 497 -26.13 -9.34 -7.87
N PRO A 498 -26.93 -10.26 -8.47
CA PRO A 498 -27.43 -11.42 -7.75
C PRO A 498 -26.35 -12.35 -7.19
N LEU A 499 -25.23 -12.52 -7.90
CA LEU A 499 -24.14 -13.37 -7.42
C LEU A 499 -23.42 -12.68 -6.26
N ALA A 500 -23.08 -11.42 -6.40
CA ALA A 500 -22.44 -10.67 -5.31
C ALA A 500 -23.33 -10.61 -4.06
N ALA A 501 -24.65 -10.41 -4.23
CA ALA A 501 -25.61 -10.43 -3.12
C ALA A 501 -25.59 -11.76 -2.36
N GLN A 502 -25.44 -12.90 -3.06
CA GLN A 502 -25.32 -14.21 -2.42
C GLN A 502 -24.03 -14.33 -1.60
N TYR A 503 -22.90 -13.83 -2.11
CA TYR A 503 -21.65 -13.77 -1.34
C TYR A 503 -21.80 -12.91 -0.08
N LEU A 504 -22.44 -11.74 -0.18
CA LEU A 504 -22.68 -10.87 0.97
C LEU A 504 -23.55 -11.56 2.04
N VAL A 505 -24.64 -12.20 1.62
CA VAL A 505 -25.51 -12.97 2.53
C VAL A 505 -24.73 -14.09 3.20
N ALA A 506 -23.94 -14.85 2.45
CA ALA A 506 -23.11 -15.92 3.02
C ALA A 506 -22.14 -15.37 4.07
N VAL A 507 -21.44 -14.27 3.79
CA VAL A 507 -20.53 -13.61 4.74
C VAL A 507 -21.27 -13.15 5.99
N GLN A 508 -22.46 -12.55 5.86
CA GLN A 508 -23.27 -12.09 6.98
C GLN A 508 -23.76 -13.25 7.85
N ASP A 509 -24.23 -14.34 7.23
CA ASP A 509 -24.67 -15.55 7.93
C ASP A 509 -23.53 -16.22 8.69
N LEU A 510 -22.32 -16.22 8.13
CA LEU A 510 -21.13 -16.75 8.77
C LEU A 510 -20.67 -15.86 9.94
N ALA A 511 -20.69 -14.54 9.75
CA ALA A 511 -20.38 -13.57 10.81
C ALA A 511 -21.37 -13.69 11.98
N ALA A 512 -22.66 -13.90 11.71
CA ALA A 512 -23.68 -14.15 12.74
C ALA A 512 -23.43 -15.43 13.54
N GLN A 513 -22.70 -16.40 12.97
CA GLN A 513 -22.27 -17.63 13.63
C GLN A 513 -20.89 -17.52 14.32
N GLY A 514 -20.27 -16.34 14.25
CA GLY A 514 -18.97 -16.04 14.84
C GLY A 514 -17.76 -16.41 13.96
N TYR A 515 -17.96 -16.66 12.67
CA TYR A 515 -16.86 -16.89 11.74
C TYR A 515 -16.46 -15.61 11.01
N GLU A 516 -15.17 -15.42 10.80
CA GLU A 516 -14.66 -14.53 9.75
C GLU A 516 -14.35 -15.34 8.49
N ALA A 517 -15.03 -15.02 7.39
CA ALA A 517 -14.85 -15.74 6.14
C ALA A 517 -13.47 -15.48 5.52
N GLN A 518 -12.79 -16.56 5.10
CA GLN A 518 -11.50 -16.49 4.40
C GLN A 518 -11.63 -16.93 2.94
N VAL A 519 -12.39 -17.99 2.67
CA VAL A 519 -12.68 -18.48 1.31
C VAL A 519 -14.16 -18.87 1.22
N ILE A 520 -14.82 -18.48 0.13
CA ILE A 520 -16.18 -18.88 -0.21
C ILE A 520 -16.17 -19.29 -1.68
N ASP A 521 -16.62 -20.51 -1.99
CA ASP A 521 -16.77 -21.01 -3.35
C ASP A 521 -18.23 -21.43 -3.60
N LEU A 522 -19.09 -20.48 -3.96
CA LEU A 522 -20.52 -20.73 -4.24
C LEU A 522 -20.78 -21.35 -5.62
N LEU A 523 -19.81 -21.30 -6.51
CA LEU A 523 -19.96 -21.71 -7.92
C LEU A 523 -19.47 -23.15 -8.15
N SER A 524 -18.69 -23.71 -7.22
CA SER A 524 -18.37 -25.14 -7.25
C SER A 524 -19.58 -26.03 -6.92
N PRO A 525 -19.61 -27.28 -7.44
CA PRO A 525 -20.67 -28.24 -7.12
C PRO A 525 -20.83 -28.57 -5.63
N THR A 526 -19.75 -28.41 -4.84
CA THR A 526 -19.67 -28.81 -3.44
C THR A 526 -19.67 -27.64 -2.47
N GLN A 527 -20.06 -26.43 -2.91
CA GLN A 527 -20.16 -25.18 -2.16
C GLN A 527 -19.38 -25.17 -0.84
N LEU A 528 -18.12 -24.75 -0.93
CA LEU A 528 -17.19 -24.81 0.18
C LEU A 528 -17.02 -23.44 0.84
N PHE A 529 -16.82 -23.50 2.15
CA PHE A 529 -16.48 -22.36 2.97
C PHE A 529 -15.26 -22.70 3.83
N THR A 530 -14.30 -21.79 3.89
CA THR A 530 -13.24 -21.80 4.91
C THR A 530 -13.27 -20.50 5.68
N GLY A 531 -13.26 -20.58 7.01
CA GLY A 531 -13.24 -19.41 7.87
C GLY A 531 -12.57 -19.64 9.21
N ILE A 532 -12.48 -18.56 9.98
CA ILE A 532 -11.84 -18.56 11.30
C ILE A 532 -12.90 -18.23 12.33
N LYS A 533 -13.13 -19.15 13.26
CA LYS A 533 -13.95 -18.91 14.45
C LYS A 533 -13.11 -18.57 15.67
N ASN A 534 -11.97 -19.26 15.80
CA ASN A 534 -11.03 -19.09 16.90
C ASN A 534 -9.64 -18.81 16.32
N TRP A 535 -9.26 -17.53 16.21
CA TRP A 535 -7.97 -17.15 15.63
C TRP A 535 -6.77 -17.85 16.30
N PRO A 536 -5.84 -18.44 15.51
CA PRO A 536 -5.72 -18.41 14.03
C PRO A 536 -6.22 -19.67 13.30
N GLU A 537 -7.06 -20.50 13.92
CA GLU A 537 -7.45 -21.81 13.37
C GLU A 537 -8.44 -21.68 12.19
N LEU A 538 -8.14 -22.38 11.09
CA LEU A 538 -9.03 -22.48 9.93
C LEU A 538 -9.96 -23.68 10.07
N GLU A 539 -11.23 -23.47 9.74
CA GLU A 539 -12.25 -24.50 9.66
C GLU A 539 -12.87 -24.49 8.26
N THR A 540 -12.93 -25.65 7.61
CA THR A 540 -13.61 -25.82 6.32
C THR A 540 -14.93 -26.55 6.52
N LEU A 541 -16.02 -25.97 6.02
CA LEU A 541 -17.38 -26.49 6.11
C LEU A 541 -17.98 -26.59 4.70
N THR A 542 -18.87 -27.56 4.51
CA THR A 542 -19.74 -27.62 3.34
C THR A 542 -20.99 -26.80 3.63
N LEU A 543 -21.33 -25.85 2.76
CA LEU A 543 -22.60 -25.15 2.83
C LEU A 543 -23.70 -26.15 2.45
N ALA A 544 -24.50 -26.58 3.43
CA ALA A 544 -25.67 -27.40 3.14
C ALA A 544 -26.61 -26.56 2.27
N GLY A 545 -26.87 -27.03 1.03
CA GLY A 545 -27.69 -26.30 0.07
C GLY A 545 -28.99 -25.82 0.71
N GLN A 546 -29.18 -24.49 0.77
CA GLN A 546 -30.40 -23.86 1.27
C GLN A 546 -31.58 -24.10 0.31
#